data_AF-A0A0S9R6B7-F1
#
_entry.id   AF-A0A0S9R6B7-F1
#
_cell.length_a   1.000
_cell.length_b   1.000
_cell.length_c   1.000
_cell.angle_alpha   90.00
_cell.angle_beta   90.00
_cell.angle_gamma   90.00
#
_symmetry.space_group_name_H-M   'P 1'
#
loop_
_entity.id
_entity.type
_entity.pdbx_description
1 polymer ?
#
loop_
_entity_poly.entity_id
_entity_poly.type
_entity_poly.pdbx_seq_one_letter_code
_entity_poly.pdbx_strand_id
1 'polypeptide(L)'
;MTAALARTSPVPGADQPHAPHPLHGADRNWPETNCYVDLWIELLHGRGLVPEAMLGFTLRQDFEGDQFTFFKPPAADLERLYGLEVLELAVYDGLETHARALAARGRPVLVEVDAIHLPDTHGTTYGRDHGKTTIGILALDPEARELDYLHNAGRFRLSGDDYRGIFGPAVLPPYAEFVKAIAKPLGPADLPGAALDLLKRHRARAPERNPVVAFRDTLAATAPALVTRPLAVFHAYAFNTTRQLGANFELLASHLAWLDGTGLDGTGLDGTRLDGMGRGLFGPASEAAHRLGAEAKAFQFQLARAFHRRSADGLTPRLDRLAATYADVFDALDRALDRVPG
;
A
#
# COMPACT_ATOMS: atom_id res chain seq x y z
N MET A 1 12.70 24.52 -29.47
CA MET A 1 11.61 24.74 -28.50
C MET A 1 11.28 23.39 -27.92
N THR A 2 11.67 23.13 -26.67
CA THR A 2 11.27 21.91 -25.95
C THR A 2 9.75 21.94 -25.82
N ALA A 3 9.07 20.96 -26.42
CA ALA A 3 7.65 20.76 -26.15
C ALA A 3 7.52 20.51 -24.64
N ALA A 4 6.67 21.30 -23.97
CA ALA A 4 6.37 21.03 -22.58
C ALA A 4 5.57 19.73 -22.52
N LEU A 5 5.90 18.83 -21.59
CA LEU A 5 5.05 17.70 -21.21
C LEU A 5 3.59 18.18 -21.23
N ALA A 6 2.67 17.38 -21.78
CA ALA A 6 1.23 17.64 -21.70
C ALA A 6 0.82 17.55 -20.22
N ARG A 7 1.14 18.61 -19.47
CA ARG A 7 0.95 18.71 -18.05
C ARG A 7 -0.54 18.80 -17.82
N THR A 8 -0.98 18.07 -16.80
CA THR A 8 -2.28 18.25 -16.18
C THR A 8 -2.56 19.74 -16.00
N SER A 9 -3.83 20.17 -16.11
CA SER A 9 -4.28 21.40 -15.47
C SER A 9 -3.67 21.49 -14.07
N PRO A 10 -3.18 22.66 -13.63
CA PRO A 10 -2.25 22.75 -12.52
C PRO A 10 -2.87 22.13 -11.26
N VAL A 11 -2.36 20.96 -10.89
CA VAL A 11 -2.41 20.51 -9.51
C VAL A 11 -1.55 21.53 -8.76
N PRO A 12 -2.06 22.19 -7.70
CA PRO A 12 -1.22 23.05 -6.87
C PRO A 12 0.05 22.30 -6.48
N GLY A 13 1.23 22.83 -6.83
CA GLY A 13 2.53 22.19 -6.53
C GLY A 13 3.19 21.38 -7.65
N ALA A 14 2.66 21.36 -8.88
CA ALA A 14 3.26 20.61 -10.01
C ALA A 14 4.72 20.99 -10.36
N ASP A 15 5.19 22.17 -9.94
CA ASP A 15 6.59 22.65 -10.10
C ASP A 15 7.43 22.55 -8.81
N GLN A 16 6.87 22.04 -7.70
CA GLN A 16 7.64 21.77 -6.49
C GLN A 16 8.30 20.39 -6.58
N PRO A 17 9.55 20.21 -6.08
CA PRO A 17 10.13 18.90 -5.91
C PRO A 17 9.16 18.02 -5.13
N HIS A 18 8.83 16.84 -5.67
CA HIS A 18 7.98 15.90 -4.98
C HIS A 18 8.67 15.46 -3.69
N ALA A 19 8.06 15.78 -2.55
CA ALA A 19 8.44 15.22 -1.27
C ALA A 19 7.59 13.95 -1.06
N PRO A 20 8.20 12.78 -0.85
CA PRO A 20 7.47 11.58 -0.48
C PRO A 20 6.61 11.81 0.76
N HIS A 21 5.45 11.15 0.80
CA HIS A 21 4.58 11.16 1.96
C HIS A 21 5.32 10.59 3.20
N PRO A 22 5.05 11.07 4.44
CA PRO A 22 5.65 10.50 5.65
C PRO A 22 5.40 9.00 5.88
N LEU A 23 4.38 8.42 5.25
CA LEU A 23 4.15 6.96 5.23
C LEU A 23 5.22 6.19 4.44
N HIS A 24 6.13 6.89 3.76
CA HIS A 24 7.33 6.34 3.13
C HIS A 24 8.62 6.88 3.77
N GLY A 25 8.53 7.40 5.00
CA GLY A 25 9.68 7.88 5.77
C GLY A 25 10.75 6.80 5.96
N ALA A 26 12.02 7.20 5.92
CA ALA A 26 13.16 6.28 6.04
C ALA A 26 13.28 5.62 7.43
N ASP A 27 12.61 6.17 8.44
CA ASP A 27 12.52 5.66 9.80
C ASP A 27 11.51 4.51 9.97
N ARG A 28 10.69 4.25 8.94
CA ARG A 28 9.69 3.17 8.96
C ARG A 28 10.32 1.79 8.85
N ASN A 29 9.64 0.79 9.38
CA ASN A 29 10.05 -0.60 9.22
C ASN A 29 9.92 -1.04 7.76
N TRP A 30 8.87 -0.58 7.07
CA TRP A 30 8.53 -0.91 5.69
C TRP A 30 8.33 0.38 4.88
N PRO A 31 9.43 1.09 4.51
CA PRO A 31 9.34 2.37 3.80
C PRO A 31 8.72 2.26 2.41
N GLU A 32 8.85 1.10 1.76
CA GLU A 32 8.04 0.70 0.60
C GLU A 32 7.24 -0.53 1.03
N THR A 33 5.93 -0.53 0.79
CA THR A 33 5.05 -1.60 1.21
C THR A 33 4.77 -2.55 0.04
N ASN A 34 3.82 -2.19 -0.82
CA ASN A 34 3.59 -2.79 -2.12
C ASN A 34 3.30 -1.68 -3.16
N CYS A 35 3.58 -1.97 -4.43
CA CYS A 35 3.55 -0.95 -5.49
C CYS A 35 2.19 -0.28 -5.68
N TYR A 36 1.07 -0.93 -5.34
CA TYR A 36 -0.26 -0.39 -5.58
C TYR A 36 -0.70 0.58 -4.48
N VAL A 37 -0.54 0.21 -3.20
CA VAL A 37 -0.91 1.08 -2.08
C VAL A 37 0.05 2.26 -1.96
N ASP A 38 1.35 2.07 -2.20
CA ASP A 38 2.35 3.14 -2.16
C ASP A 38 2.04 4.18 -3.25
N LEU A 39 1.68 3.71 -4.45
CA LEU A 39 1.19 4.57 -5.53
C LEU A 39 -0.02 5.38 -5.10
N TRP A 40 -1.01 4.76 -4.44
CA TRP A 40 -2.20 5.49 -3.96
C TRP A 40 -1.85 6.50 -2.87
N ILE A 41 -0.90 6.18 -1.98
CA ILE A 41 -0.41 7.11 -0.98
C ILE A 41 0.15 8.36 -1.66
N GLU A 42 1.06 8.20 -2.62
CA GLU A 42 1.65 9.35 -3.31
C GLU A 42 0.67 10.08 -4.22
N LEU A 43 -0.28 9.36 -4.82
CA LEU A 43 -1.29 9.95 -5.67
C LEU A 43 -2.28 10.83 -4.88
N LEU A 44 -2.65 10.41 -3.67
CA LEU A 44 -3.47 11.20 -2.76
C LEU A 44 -2.66 12.36 -2.17
N HIS A 45 -1.43 12.09 -1.72
CA HIS A 45 -0.54 13.11 -1.17
C HIS A 45 -0.27 14.24 -2.17
N GLY A 46 0.09 13.90 -3.41
CA GLY A 46 0.31 14.87 -4.49
C GLY A 46 -0.91 15.70 -4.86
N ARG A 47 -2.11 15.29 -4.43
CA ARG A 47 -3.37 16.05 -4.57
C ARG A 47 -3.76 16.84 -3.31
N GLY A 48 -2.93 16.84 -2.27
CA GLY A 48 -3.23 17.45 -0.99
C GLY A 48 -4.33 16.73 -0.20
N LEU A 49 -4.57 15.46 -0.51
CA LEU A 49 -5.52 14.59 0.21
C LEU A 49 -4.78 13.82 1.31
N VAL A 50 -5.54 13.29 2.26
CA VAL A 50 -5.02 12.57 3.45
C VAL A 50 -4.98 11.06 3.16
N PRO A 51 -3.82 10.44 2.90
CA PRO A 51 -3.75 9.01 2.57
C PRO A 51 -4.14 8.10 3.74
N GLU A 52 -3.89 8.52 4.98
CA GLU A 52 -4.17 7.70 6.16
C GLU A 52 -5.64 7.32 6.26
N ALA A 53 -6.55 8.17 5.79
CA ALA A 53 -8.00 7.94 5.88
C ALA A 53 -8.48 6.68 5.14
N MET A 54 -7.79 6.25 4.06
CA MET A 54 -8.19 5.05 3.31
C MET A 54 -7.77 3.75 3.99
N LEU A 55 -6.79 3.78 4.90
CA LEU A 55 -6.05 2.59 5.31
C LEU A 55 -6.81 1.62 6.24
N GLY A 56 -8.08 1.89 6.58
CA GLY A 56 -8.91 0.99 7.37
C GLY A 56 -9.12 -0.40 6.74
N PHE A 57 -8.99 -0.52 5.41
CA PHE A 57 -9.10 -1.81 4.71
C PHE A 57 -8.01 -2.82 5.10
N THR A 58 -6.90 -2.36 5.68
CA THR A 58 -5.78 -3.21 6.11
C THR A 58 -6.20 -4.29 7.10
N LEU A 59 -7.30 -4.10 7.83
CA LEU A 59 -7.93 -5.11 8.70
C LEU A 59 -8.39 -6.37 7.97
N ARG A 60 -8.57 -6.31 6.64
CA ARG A 60 -9.12 -7.41 5.83
C ARG A 60 -8.07 -8.36 5.25
N GLN A 61 -6.79 -8.13 5.53
CA GLN A 61 -5.74 -9.01 5.03
C GLN A 61 -5.90 -10.41 5.64
N ASP A 62 -5.90 -11.43 4.78
CA ASP A 62 -6.03 -12.84 5.17
C ASP A 62 -4.88 -13.66 4.58
N PHE A 63 -4.75 -14.91 5.02
CA PHE A 63 -3.79 -15.88 4.48
C PHE A 63 -4.53 -16.95 3.66
N GLU A 64 -4.25 -17.01 2.37
CA GLU A 64 -4.98 -17.82 1.37
C GLU A 64 -4.42 -19.25 1.20
N GLY A 65 -3.63 -19.72 2.17
CA GLY A 65 -3.03 -21.06 2.18
C GLY A 65 -1.60 -21.11 1.64
N ASP A 66 -1.15 -20.13 0.87
CA ASP A 66 0.25 -20.03 0.40
C ASP A 66 0.86 -18.63 0.56
N GLN A 67 0.02 -17.59 0.54
CA GLN A 67 0.40 -16.18 0.63
C GLN A 67 -0.63 -15.38 1.41
N PHE A 68 -0.22 -14.21 1.90
CA PHE A 68 -1.18 -13.22 2.37
C PHE A 68 -1.80 -12.50 1.16
N THR A 69 -3.05 -12.07 1.29
CA THR A 69 -3.70 -11.27 0.26
C THR A 69 -2.90 -10.01 -0.05
N PHE A 70 -2.73 -9.73 -1.34
CA PHE A 70 -2.10 -8.49 -1.80
C PHE A 70 -3.06 -7.33 -1.50
N PHE A 71 -2.72 -6.52 -0.51
CA PHE A 71 -3.64 -5.54 0.06
C PHE A 71 -3.70 -4.28 -0.83
N LYS A 72 -4.92 -3.90 -1.23
CA LYS A 72 -5.22 -2.73 -2.06
C LYS A 72 -6.42 -1.97 -1.48
N PRO A 73 -6.44 -0.62 -1.54
CA PRO A 73 -7.62 0.14 -1.17
C PRO A 73 -8.81 -0.25 -2.06
N PRO A 74 -9.97 -0.59 -1.49
CA PRO A 74 -11.17 -0.85 -2.28
C PRO A 74 -11.60 0.39 -3.08
N ALA A 75 -11.99 0.21 -4.33
CA ALA A 75 -12.45 1.32 -5.18
C ALA A 75 -13.62 2.11 -4.55
N ALA A 76 -14.55 1.42 -3.87
CA ALA A 76 -15.67 2.06 -3.18
C ALA A 76 -15.23 2.97 -2.01
N ASP A 77 -14.10 2.67 -1.37
CA ASP A 77 -13.57 3.50 -0.29
C ASP A 77 -12.92 4.76 -0.87
N LEU A 78 -12.16 4.61 -1.96
CA LEU A 78 -11.55 5.73 -2.69
C LEU A 78 -12.62 6.68 -3.23
N GLU A 79 -13.72 6.13 -3.75
CA GLU A 79 -14.88 6.89 -4.19
C GLU A 79 -15.51 7.64 -3.02
N ARG A 80 -15.80 6.94 -1.91
CA ARG A 80 -16.48 7.53 -0.75
C ARG A 80 -15.65 8.65 -0.10
N LEU A 81 -14.35 8.43 0.09
CA LEU A 81 -13.49 9.37 0.81
C LEU A 81 -13.02 10.53 -0.06
N TYR A 82 -12.73 10.26 -1.34
CA TYR A 82 -12.02 11.20 -2.19
C TYR A 82 -12.77 11.58 -3.47
N GLY A 83 -13.93 10.98 -3.74
CA GLY A 83 -14.67 11.19 -4.99
C GLY A 83 -13.93 10.66 -6.21
N LEU A 84 -13.05 9.66 -6.04
CA LEU A 84 -12.22 9.07 -7.09
C LEU A 84 -12.77 7.71 -7.52
N GLU A 85 -13.16 7.63 -8.79
CA GLU A 85 -13.58 6.40 -9.46
C GLU A 85 -12.38 5.74 -10.14
N VAL A 86 -12.21 4.43 -9.94
CA VAL A 86 -11.18 3.61 -10.61
C VAL A 86 -11.88 2.75 -11.66
N LEU A 87 -11.46 2.89 -12.91
CA LEU A 87 -12.06 2.17 -14.04
C LEU A 87 -10.97 1.44 -14.82
N GLU A 88 -11.25 0.22 -15.26
CA GLU A 88 -10.38 -0.50 -16.18
C GLU A 88 -10.24 0.26 -17.51
N LEU A 89 -9.02 0.26 -18.06
CA LEU A 89 -8.69 0.88 -19.33
C LEU A 89 -8.57 -0.20 -20.42
N ALA A 90 -9.53 -0.24 -21.34
CA ALA A 90 -9.44 -1.10 -22.52
C ALA A 90 -8.38 -0.58 -23.51
N VAL A 91 -7.25 -1.27 -23.62
CA VAL A 91 -6.12 -0.89 -24.48
C VAL A 91 -6.26 -1.52 -25.87
N TYR A 92 -6.86 -0.79 -26.83
CA TYR A 92 -7.09 -1.28 -28.21
C TYR A 92 -6.23 -0.61 -29.30
N ASP A 93 -5.64 0.55 -29.02
CA ASP A 93 -4.89 1.39 -29.99
C ASP A 93 -3.50 1.77 -29.45
N GLY A 94 -2.96 0.89 -28.59
CA GLY A 94 -1.70 1.08 -27.86
C GLY A 94 -1.87 1.82 -26.53
N LEU A 95 -1.03 1.45 -25.55
CA LEU A 95 -1.03 2.07 -24.22
C LEU A 95 -0.67 3.56 -24.29
N GLU A 96 0.32 3.94 -25.10
CA GLU A 96 0.80 5.32 -25.24
C GLU A 96 -0.32 6.28 -25.68
N THR A 97 -1.10 5.88 -26.69
CA THR A 97 -2.24 6.63 -27.22
C THR A 97 -3.30 6.89 -26.15
N HIS A 98 -3.71 5.83 -25.43
CA HIS A 98 -4.73 5.92 -24.39
C HIS A 98 -4.24 6.67 -23.16
N ALA A 99 -3.00 6.43 -22.72
CA ALA A 99 -2.37 7.14 -21.62
C ALA A 99 -2.27 8.62 -21.92
N ARG A 100 -1.86 9.02 -23.12
CA ARG A 100 -1.81 10.43 -23.54
C ARG A 100 -3.18 11.09 -23.48
N ALA A 101 -4.21 10.42 -24.01
CA ALA A 101 -5.56 10.96 -24.02
C ALA A 101 -6.13 11.19 -22.61
N LEU A 102 -5.82 10.30 -21.66
CA LEU A 102 -6.29 10.38 -20.28
C LEU A 102 -5.46 11.36 -19.44
N ALA A 103 -4.13 11.35 -19.58
CA ALA A 103 -3.24 12.28 -18.91
C ALA A 103 -3.57 13.74 -19.28
N ALA A 104 -3.87 14.01 -20.56
CA ALA A 104 -4.32 15.33 -21.02
C ALA A 104 -5.63 15.80 -20.38
N ARG A 105 -6.43 14.89 -19.81
CA ARG A 105 -7.67 15.16 -19.07
C ARG A 105 -7.47 15.18 -17.56
N GLY A 106 -6.22 15.12 -17.08
CA GLY A 106 -5.90 15.03 -15.66
C GLY A 106 -6.30 13.70 -15.02
N ARG A 107 -6.39 12.62 -15.80
CA ARG A 107 -6.74 11.27 -15.34
C ARG A 107 -5.50 10.38 -15.37
N PRO A 108 -4.85 10.14 -14.23
CA PRO A 108 -3.71 9.23 -14.19
C PRO A 108 -4.10 7.83 -14.66
N VAL A 109 -3.20 7.20 -15.38
CA VAL A 109 -3.32 5.79 -15.79
C VAL A 109 -2.47 4.95 -14.86
N LEU A 110 -3.09 4.00 -14.17
CA LEU A 110 -2.41 3.03 -13.33
C LEU A 110 -2.17 1.79 -14.19
N VAL A 111 -0.93 1.43 -14.46
CA VAL A 111 -0.62 0.38 -15.42
C VAL A 111 0.45 -0.56 -14.89
N GLU A 112 0.24 -1.84 -15.13
CA GLU A 112 1.25 -2.86 -14.84
C GLU A 112 2.32 -2.85 -15.94
N VAL A 113 3.56 -2.66 -15.55
CA VAL A 113 4.71 -2.54 -16.45
C VAL A 113 5.85 -3.46 -16.00
N ASP A 114 6.85 -3.58 -16.85
CA ASP A 114 8.08 -4.29 -16.53
C ASP A 114 9.11 -3.34 -15.91
N ALA A 115 9.49 -3.63 -14.66
CA ALA A 115 10.43 -2.84 -13.87
C ALA A 115 11.86 -2.86 -14.43
N ILE A 116 12.18 -3.71 -15.41
CA ILE A 116 13.47 -3.67 -16.10
C ILE A 116 13.72 -2.31 -16.78
N HIS A 117 12.64 -1.59 -17.14
CA HIS A 117 12.65 -0.28 -17.80
C HIS A 117 12.43 0.89 -16.84
N LEU A 118 12.48 0.68 -15.51
CA LEU A 118 12.20 1.72 -14.52
C LEU A 118 13.49 2.17 -13.79
N PRO A 119 14.09 3.31 -14.15
CA PRO A 119 15.36 3.77 -13.56
C PRO A 119 15.35 3.93 -12.04
N ASP A 120 14.19 4.23 -11.45
CA ASP A 120 14.03 4.36 -10.00
C ASP A 120 14.21 3.04 -9.24
N THR A 121 14.14 1.90 -9.95
CA THR A 121 14.46 0.57 -9.40
C THR A 121 15.95 0.21 -9.55
N HIS A 122 16.82 1.20 -9.75
CA HIS A 122 18.26 0.97 -9.83
C HIS A 122 18.79 0.29 -8.57
N GLY A 123 19.51 -0.81 -8.77
CA GLY A 123 20.04 -1.66 -7.69
C GLY A 123 19.18 -2.89 -7.40
N THR A 124 17.97 -2.96 -7.96
CA THR A 124 17.10 -4.15 -7.93
C THR A 124 16.84 -4.67 -9.34
N THR A 125 15.85 -4.15 -10.06
CA THR A 125 15.38 -4.68 -11.36
C THR A 125 15.88 -3.92 -12.57
N TYR A 126 16.09 -2.60 -12.47
CA TYR A 126 16.43 -1.76 -13.61
C TYR A 126 17.65 -2.28 -14.40
N GLY A 127 17.45 -2.53 -15.69
CA GLY A 127 18.45 -3.05 -16.62
C GLY A 127 19.01 -4.43 -16.29
N ARG A 128 18.38 -5.17 -15.37
CA ARG A 128 18.92 -6.42 -14.80
C ARG A 128 17.95 -7.59 -14.86
N ASP A 129 16.71 -7.38 -14.43
CA ASP A 129 15.74 -8.47 -14.29
C ASP A 129 14.32 -7.99 -14.58
N HIS A 130 13.49 -8.90 -15.08
CA HIS A 130 12.09 -8.64 -15.39
C HIS A 130 11.25 -8.72 -14.12
N GLY A 131 10.37 -7.74 -13.91
CA GLY A 131 9.57 -7.67 -12.69
C GLY A 131 8.28 -6.92 -12.92
N LYS A 132 7.15 -7.54 -12.62
CA LYS A 132 5.84 -6.88 -12.69
C LYS A 132 5.70 -5.87 -11.56
N THR A 133 5.40 -4.62 -11.91
CA THR A 133 5.03 -3.56 -10.96
C THR A 133 3.95 -2.64 -11.54
N THR A 134 3.30 -1.83 -10.70
CA THR A 134 2.32 -0.83 -11.15
C THR A 134 2.91 0.56 -11.05
N ILE A 135 2.80 1.36 -12.11
CA ILE A 135 3.12 2.79 -12.10
C ILE A 135 1.87 3.64 -12.34
N GLY A 136 1.88 4.88 -11.85
CA GLY A 136 0.83 5.86 -12.09
C GLY A 136 1.30 6.92 -13.07
N ILE A 137 0.94 6.80 -14.34
CA ILE A 137 1.29 7.76 -15.39
C ILE A 137 0.55 9.08 -15.15
N LEU A 138 1.30 10.16 -14.90
CA LEU A 138 0.76 11.50 -14.66
C LEU A 138 0.77 12.36 -15.92
N ALA A 139 1.85 12.28 -16.71
CA ALA A 139 2.02 13.00 -17.96
C ALA A 139 3.02 12.27 -18.86
N LEU A 140 2.94 12.50 -20.16
CA LEU A 140 3.88 11.98 -21.15
C LEU A 140 3.99 12.90 -22.36
N ASP A 141 5.15 12.87 -23.00
CA ASP A 141 5.43 13.51 -24.28
C ASP A 141 5.98 12.45 -25.25
N PRO A 142 5.17 11.96 -26.20
CA PRO A 142 5.60 11.03 -27.25
C PRO A 142 6.71 11.56 -28.16
N GLU A 143 6.76 12.87 -28.43
CA GLU A 143 7.74 13.46 -29.34
C GLU A 143 9.11 13.51 -28.67
N ALA A 144 9.15 13.96 -27.41
CA ALA A 144 10.36 13.95 -26.58
C ALA A 144 10.70 12.56 -26.02
N ARG A 145 9.75 11.62 -26.05
CA ARG A 145 9.80 10.31 -25.40
C ARG A 145 10.09 10.43 -23.91
N GLU A 146 9.30 11.23 -23.22
CA GLU A 146 9.39 11.46 -21.78
C GLU A 146 8.12 10.98 -21.07
N LEU A 147 8.30 10.39 -19.89
CA LEU A 147 7.22 9.93 -19.02
C LEU A 147 7.43 10.49 -17.61
N ASP A 148 6.36 11.02 -17.02
CA ASP A 148 6.26 11.45 -15.63
C ASP A 148 5.28 10.54 -14.89
N TYR A 149 5.76 9.84 -13.86
CA TYR A 149 5.00 8.76 -13.22
C TYR A 149 5.24 8.69 -11.71
N LEU A 150 4.27 8.10 -11.00
CA LEU A 150 4.40 7.66 -9.61
C LEU A 150 4.79 6.18 -9.58
N HIS A 151 5.69 5.81 -8.68
CA HIS A 151 6.02 4.42 -8.39
C HIS A 151 6.53 4.30 -6.96
N ASN A 152 6.05 3.30 -6.21
CA ASN A 152 6.39 3.13 -4.79
C ASN A 152 6.34 4.47 -4.02
N ALA A 153 7.45 4.84 -3.38
CA ALA A 153 7.58 6.00 -2.51
C ALA A 153 7.84 7.33 -3.23
N GLY A 154 7.61 7.44 -4.54
CA GLY A 154 7.99 8.67 -5.23
C GLY A 154 7.38 8.94 -6.60
N ARG A 155 7.75 10.12 -7.10
CA ARG A 155 7.48 10.61 -8.45
C ARG A 155 8.77 10.69 -9.23
N PHE A 156 8.77 10.12 -10.42
CA PHE A 156 9.95 9.92 -11.25
C PHE A 156 9.71 10.38 -12.68
N ARG A 157 10.81 10.50 -13.41
CA ARG A 157 10.79 10.70 -14.86
C ARG A 157 11.74 9.73 -15.53
N LEU A 158 11.32 9.22 -16.69
CA LEU A 158 12.16 8.41 -17.56
C LEU A 158 12.05 8.92 -19.00
N SER A 159 13.03 8.57 -19.83
CA SER A 159 13.06 9.00 -21.23
C SER A 159 13.82 8.02 -22.13
N GLY A 160 13.77 8.23 -23.44
CA GLY A 160 14.62 7.50 -24.39
C GLY A 160 14.29 6.01 -24.50
N ASP A 161 15.25 5.14 -24.23
CA ASP A 161 15.09 3.68 -24.36
C ASP A 161 14.15 3.10 -23.29
N ASP A 162 14.14 3.67 -22.09
CA ASP A 162 13.20 3.29 -21.02
C ASP A 162 11.75 3.57 -21.43
N TYR A 163 11.52 4.73 -22.06
CA TYR A 163 10.20 5.10 -22.59
C TYR A 163 9.73 4.10 -23.65
N ARG A 164 10.64 3.74 -24.58
CA ARG A 164 10.35 2.73 -25.61
C ARG A 164 10.12 1.35 -25.03
N GLY A 165 10.76 1.02 -23.91
CA GLY A 165 10.53 -0.23 -23.18
C GLY A 165 9.12 -0.28 -22.59
N ILE A 166 8.70 0.79 -21.90
CA ILE A 166 7.37 0.87 -21.27
C ILE A 166 6.23 0.82 -22.29
N PHE A 167 6.34 1.55 -23.41
CA PHE A 167 5.32 1.61 -24.45
C PHE A 167 5.57 0.66 -25.64
N GLY A 168 6.58 -0.22 -25.50
CA GLY A 168 6.97 -1.17 -26.52
C GLY A 168 5.91 -2.23 -26.79
N PRO A 169 6.06 -3.02 -27.87
CA PRO A 169 5.14 -4.09 -28.19
C PRO A 169 5.13 -5.14 -27.09
N ALA A 170 3.93 -5.55 -26.66
CA ALA A 170 3.71 -6.64 -25.72
C ALA A 170 2.85 -7.73 -26.38
N VAL A 171 3.02 -8.99 -25.96
CA VAL A 171 2.24 -10.13 -26.48
C VAL A 171 0.74 -9.94 -26.20
N LEU A 172 0.41 -9.43 -25.01
CA LEU A 172 -0.92 -8.99 -24.62
C LEU A 172 -0.85 -7.54 -24.15
N PRO A 173 -1.88 -6.72 -24.36
CA PRO A 173 -1.96 -5.41 -23.73
C PRO A 173 -1.82 -5.54 -22.21
N PRO A 174 -1.09 -4.63 -21.53
CA PRO A 174 -0.96 -4.68 -20.08
C PRO A 174 -2.30 -4.41 -19.41
N TYR A 175 -2.49 -4.94 -18.21
CA TYR A 175 -3.60 -4.52 -17.37
C TYR A 175 -3.40 -3.05 -16.98
N ALA A 176 -4.41 -2.24 -17.24
CA ALA A 176 -4.39 -0.82 -16.96
C ALA A 176 -5.74 -0.37 -16.41
N GLU A 177 -5.69 0.63 -15.54
CA GLU A 177 -6.81 1.33 -14.95
C GLU A 177 -6.60 2.83 -15.16
N PHE A 178 -7.64 3.63 -14.98
CA PHE A 178 -7.51 5.08 -14.89
C PHE A 178 -8.36 5.65 -13.75
N VAL A 179 -7.86 6.74 -13.19
CA VAL A 179 -8.49 7.41 -12.05
C VAL A 179 -9.26 8.63 -12.54
N LYS A 180 -10.55 8.68 -12.24
CA LYS A 180 -11.47 9.74 -12.64
C LYS A 180 -12.09 10.40 -11.40
N ALA A 181 -11.94 11.71 -11.28
CA ALA A 181 -12.67 12.46 -10.27
C ALA A 181 -14.15 12.57 -10.69
N ILE A 182 -15.05 12.09 -9.83
CA ILE A 182 -16.51 12.10 -10.03
C ILE A 182 -17.25 12.92 -8.97
N ALA A 183 -16.62 13.20 -7.83
CA ALA A 183 -17.13 14.06 -6.78
C ALA A 183 -16.00 14.84 -6.10
N LYS A 184 -16.35 15.80 -5.25
CA LYS A 184 -15.37 16.46 -4.37
C LYS A 184 -14.95 15.48 -3.26
N PRO A 185 -13.68 15.47 -2.84
CA PRO A 185 -13.25 14.71 -1.67
C PRO A 185 -13.94 15.24 -0.41
N LEU A 186 -14.08 14.38 0.60
CA LEU A 186 -14.58 14.80 1.90
C LEU A 186 -13.64 15.82 2.54
N GLY A 187 -14.22 16.85 3.15
CA GLY A 187 -13.48 17.88 3.85
C GLY A 187 -12.95 17.40 5.21
N PRO A 188 -12.05 18.17 5.86
CA PRO A 188 -11.47 17.81 7.15
C PRO A 188 -12.48 17.54 8.27
N ALA A 189 -13.68 18.13 8.21
CA ALA A 189 -14.73 17.92 9.19
C ALA A 189 -15.42 16.55 9.05
N ASP A 190 -15.62 16.06 7.82
CA ASP A 190 -16.40 14.85 7.54
C ASP A 190 -15.51 13.60 7.33
N LEU A 191 -14.26 13.81 6.90
CA LEU A 191 -13.34 12.74 6.52
C LEU A 191 -13.04 11.75 7.68
N PRO A 192 -12.74 12.19 8.92
CA PRO A 192 -12.47 11.26 10.02
C PRO A 192 -13.67 10.36 10.34
N GLY A 193 -14.89 10.91 10.36
CA GLY A 193 -16.11 10.12 10.60
C GLY A 193 -16.35 9.07 9.52
N ALA A 194 -16.18 9.45 8.24
CA ALA A 194 -16.31 8.50 7.13
C ALA A 194 -15.22 7.40 7.16
N ALA A 195 -13.99 7.74 7.54
CA ALA A 195 -12.90 6.78 7.69
C ALA A 195 -13.16 5.80 8.85
N LEU A 196 -13.67 6.30 9.99
CA LEU A 196 -14.09 5.48 11.13
C LEU A 196 -15.25 4.54 10.77
N ASP A 197 -16.23 5.00 10.00
CA ASP A 197 -17.29 4.13 9.47
C ASP A 197 -16.74 3.00 8.61
N LEU A 198 -15.76 3.31 7.74
CA LEU A 198 -15.11 2.31 6.91
C LEU A 198 -14.30 1.33 7.78
N LEU A 199 -13.58 1.82 8.80
CA LEU A 199 -12.87 0.98 9.76
C LEU A 199 -13.82 -0.03 10.43
N LYS A 200 -14.98 0.44 10.94
CA LYS A 200 -16.04 -0.43 11.51
C LYS A 200 -16.50 -1.49 10.50
N ARG A 201 -16.75 -1.10 9.23
CA ARG A 201 -17.18 -2.02 8.16
C ARG A 201 -16.10 -3.04 7.80
N HIS A 202 -14.84 -2.63 7.74
CA HIS A 202 -13.72 -3.52 7.44
C HIS A 202 -13.45 -4.48 8.59
N ARG A 203 -13.57 -4.02 9.84
CA ARG A 203 -13.49 -4.89 11.02
C ARG A 203 -14.54 -5.99 11.00
N ALA A 204 -15.78 -5.68 10.63
CA ALA A 204 -16.85 -6.66 10.48
C ALA A 204 -16.63 -7.68 9.35
N ARG A 205 -15.65 -7.42 8.46
CA ARG A 205 -15.25 -8.30 7.34
C ARG A 205 -13.79 -8.75 7.43
N ALA A 206 -13.16 -8.56 8.59
CA ALA A 206 -11.83 -9.06 8.87
C ALA A 206 -11.86 -10.60 8.99
N PRO A 207 -10.72 -11.28 8.81
CA PRO A 207 -10.67 -12.73 8.96
C PRO A 207 -11.23 -13.20 10.32
N GLU A 208 -12.12 -14.19 10.29
CA GLU A 208 -12.70 -14.79 11.51
C GLU A 208 -11.64 -15.55 12.33
N ARG A 209 -10.60 -16.05 11.65
CA ARG A 209 -9.50 -16.80 12.25
C ARG A 209 -8.21 -16.01 12.09
N ASN A 210 -7.29 -16.19 13.03
CA ASN A 210 -5.99 -15.53 12.99
C ASN A 210 -5.16 -16.02 11.79
N PRO A 211 -4.89 -15.17 10.78
CA PRO A 211 -4.20 -15.58 9.57
C PRO A 211 -2.71 -15.88 9.82
N VAL A 212 -2.13 -15.34 10.91
CA VAL A 212 -0.74 -15.67 11.32
C VAL A 212 -0.65 -17.12 11.81
N VAL A 213 -1.71 -17.64 12.45
CA VAL A 213 -1.77 -19.07 12.84
C VAL A 213 -1.83 -19.95 11.59
N ALA A 214 -2.68 -19.60 10.61
CA ALA A 214 -2.75 -20.33 9.34
C ALA A 214 -1.41 -20.31 8.58
N PHE A 215 -0.73 -19.16 8.56
CA PHE A 215 0.61 -19.03 8.00
C PHE A 215 1.62 -19.91 8.74
N ARG A 216 1.61 -19.90 10.07
CA ARG A 216 2.50 -20.74 10.89
C ARG A 216 2.33 -22.22 10.57
N ASP A 217 1.09 -22.70 10.51
CA ASP A 217 0.80 -24.11 10.30
C ASP A 217 1.24 -24.55 8.88
N THR A 218 1.01 -23.70 7.88
CA THR A 218 1.50 -23.90 6.50
C THR A 218 3.02 -23.91 6.43
N LEU A 219 3.68 -22.97 7.11
CA LEU A 219 5.13 -22.91 7.17
C LEU A 219 5.71 -24.14 7.88
N ALA A 220 5.08 -24.63 8.94
CA ALA A 220 5.52 -25.85 9.62
C ALA A 220 5.58 -27.06 8.67
N ALA A 221 4.59 -27.19 7.79
CA ALA A 221 4.55 -28.27 6.81
C ALA A 221 5.55 -28.09 5.66
N THR A 222 5.84 -26.84 5.26
CA THR A 222 6.58 -26.55 4.02
C THR A 222 8.03 -26.11 4.23
N ALA A 223 8.39 -25.64 5.43
CA ALA A 223 9.70 -25.03 5.70
C ALA A 223 10.91 -25.91 5.37
N PRO A 224 10.93 -27.23 5.70
CA PRO A 224 12.10 -28.07 5.41
C PRO A 224 12.47 -28.10 3.91
N ALA A 225 11.47 -28.16 3.03
CA ALA A 225 11.69 -28.12 1.59
C ALA A 225 11.96 -26.69 1.10
N LEU A 226 11.24 -25.70 1.65
CA LEU A 226 11.33 -24.30 1.26
C LEU A 226 12.75 -23.74 1.41
N VAL A 227 13.38 -23.93 2.57
CA VAL A 227 14.69 -23.32 2.90
C VAL A 227 15.87 -23.89 2.12
N THR A 228 15.68 -25.02 1.43
CA THR A 228 16.71 -25.62 0.56
C THR A 228 16.70 -25.07 -0.87
N ARG A 229 15.69 -24.27 -1.24
CA ARG A 229 15.55 -23.66 -2.57
C ARG A 229 16.56 -22.51 -2.78
N PRO A 230 16.81 -22.09 -4.03
CA PRO A 230 17.68 -20.95 -4.32
C PRO A 230 17.23 -19.66 -3.61
N LEU A 231 18.18 -18.79 -3.26
CA LEU A 231 17.89 -17.55 -2.52
C LEU A 231 16.91 -16.62 -3.26
N ALA A 232 16.85 -16.66 -4.59
CA ALA A 232 15.85 -15.91 -5.37
C ALA A 232 14.41 -16.25 -4.95
N VAL A 233 14.14 -17.50 -4.56
CA VAL A 233 12.83 -17.95 -4.05
C VAL A 233 12.49 -17.28 -2.72
N PHE A 234 13.48 -17.02 -1.86
CA PHE A 234 13.24 -16.32 -0.60
C PHE A 234 12.67 -14.93 -0.84
N HIS A 235 13.20 -14.16 -1.81
CA HIS A 235 12.72 -12.82 -2.08
C HIS A 235 11.24 -12.82 -2.51
N ALA A 236 10.86 -13.71 -3.43
CA ALA A 236 9.48 -13.86 -3.85
C ALA A 236 8.57 -14.33 -2.70
N TYR A 237 9.02 -15.31 -1.91
CA TYR A 237 8.25 -15.82 -0.78
C TYR A 237 8.06 -14.78 0.33
N ALA A 238 9.13 -14.07 0.72
CA ALA A 238 9.08 -13.03 1.73
C ALA A 238 8.19 -11.86 1.28
N PHE A 239 8.22 -11.48 0.00
CA PHE A 239 7.34 -10.46 -0.54
C PHE A 239 5.86 -10.81 -0.35
N ASN A 240 5.48 -12.05 -0.68
CA ASN A 240 4.10 -12.53 -0.62
C ASN A 240 3.65 -13.00 0.79
N THR A 241 4.57 -13.05 1.76
CA THR A 241 4.27 -13.48 3.13
C THR A 241 4.60 -12.39 4.16
N THR A 242 5.84 -12.38 4.66
CA THR A 242 6.26 -11.55 5.79
C THR A 242 6.21 -10.07 5.50
N ARG A 243 6.49 -9.66 4.25
CA ARG A 243 6.40 -8.26 3.82
C ARG A 243 4.95 -7.80 3.71
N GLN A 244 4.09 -8.60 3.06
CA GLN A 244 2.65 -8.28 3.00
C GLN A 244 2.08 -8.10 4.40
N LEU A 245 2.37 -9.01 5.34
CA LEU A 245 1.90 -8.92 6.72
C LEU A 245 2.44 -7.68 7.44
N GLY A 246 3.77 -7.53 7.46
CA GLY A 246 4.42 -6.49 8.24
C GLY A 246 4.06 -5.08 7.77
N ALA A 247 4.06 -4.87 6.46
CA ALA A 247 3.79 -3.56 5.88
C ALA A 247 2.30 -3.17 6.02
N ASN A 248 1.38 -4.13 5.87
CA ASN A 248 -0.04 -3.91 6.09
C ASN A 248 -0.35 -3.44 7.53
N PHE A 249 0.23 -4.09 8.54
CA PHE A 249 0.00 -3.70 9.94
C PHE A 249 0.73 -2.42 10.36
N GLU A 250 1.85 -2.06 9.73
CA GLU A 250 2.46 -0.75 9.93
C GLU A 250 1.60 0.39 9.36
N LEU A 251 0.92 0.16 8.23
CA LEU A 251 -0.07 1.08 7.69
C LEU A 251 -1.33 1.16 8.55
N LEU A 252 -1.83 0.03 9.09
CA LEU A 252 -2.92 0.04 10.08
C LEU A 252 -2.56 0.88 11.31
N ALA A 253 -1.35 0.72 11.85
CA ALA A 253 -0.89 1.52 12.98
C ALA A 253 -0.96 3.03 12.68
N SER A 254 -0.57 3.41 11.47
CA SER A 254 -0.58 4.80 11.00
C SER A 254 -2.01 5.33 10.84
N HIS A 255 -2.93 4.51 10.33
CA HIS A 255 -4.37 4.83 10.25
C HIS A 255 -4.97 5.13 11.63
N LEU A 256 -4.72 4.24 12.59
CA LEU A 256 -5.25 4.33 13.95
C LEU A 256 -4.67 5.53 14.70
N ALA A 257 -3.36 5.78 14.55
CA ALA A 257 -2.71 6.97 15.11
C ALA A 257 -3.26 8.27 14.49
N TRP A 258 -3.54 8.27 13.18
CA TRP A 258 -4.17 9.40 12.51
C TRP A 258 -5.59 9.65 13.04
N LEU A 259 -6.42 8.61 13.20
CA LEU A 259 -7.77 8.75 13.78
C LEU A 259 -7.71 9.38 15.17
N ASP A 260 -6.81 8.93 16.05
CA ASP A 260 -6.60 9.56 17.37
C ASP A 260 -6.20 11.04 17.27
N GLY A 261 -5.36 11.39 16.29
CA GLY A 261 -4.92 12.75 16.03
C GLY A 261 -6.00 13.68 15.45
N THR A 262 -7.09 13.14 14.92
CA THR A 262 -8.18 13.94 14.31
C THR A 262 -9.10 14.60 15.34
N GLY A 263 -8.98 14.26 16.62
CA GLY A 263 -9.91 14.76 17.63
C GLY A 263 -11.29 14.11 17.56
N LEU A 264 -11.40 12.92 16.97
CA LEU A 264 -12.39 11.91 17.38
C LEU A 264 -12.01 11.40 18.79
N ASP A 265 -11.71 12.32 19.70
CA ASP A 265 -11.54 11.99 21.09
C ASP A 265 -12.90 11.46 21.55
N GLY A 266 -12.91 10.32 22.19
CA GLY A 266 -14.11 9.73 22.76
C GLY A 266 -14.67 10.64 23.83
N THR A 267 -15.25 11.77 23.43
CA THR A 267 -16.10 12.61 24.22
C THR A 267 -17.47 11.96 24.12
N GLY A 268 -17.94 11.44 25.26
CA GLY A 268 -19.36 11.14 25.38
C GLY A 268 -20.17 12.40 25.03
N LEU A 269 -21.46 12.24 24.76
CA LEU A 269 -22.39 13.36 24.56
C LEU A 269 -22.38 14.39 25.74
N ASP A 270 -21.71 14.07 26.85
CA ASP A 270 -21.53 14.87 28.06
C ASP A 270 -20.14 15.55 28.17
N GLY A 271 -19.25 15.40 27.19
CA GLY A 271 -17.91 16.02 27.19
C GLY A 271 -16.89 15.35 28.12
N THR A 272 -17.17 14.15 28.64
CA THR A 272 -16.19 13.41 29.44
C THR A 272 -15.16 12.70 28.55
N ARG A 273 -13.87 12.91 28.83
CA ARG A 273 -12.77 12.17 28.18
C ARG A 273 -12.84 10.70 28.59
N LEU A 274 -13.03 9.80 27.62
CA LEU A 274 -13.18 8.36 27.87
C LEU A 274 -11.93 7.64 28.40
N ASP A 275 -10.77 8.29 28.43
CA ASP A 275 -9.56 7.73 29.02
C ASP A 275 -8.88 8.74 29.97
N GLY A 276 -8.89 8.46 31.27
CA GLY A 276 -8.16 9.27 32.26
C GLY A 276 -6.62 9.21 32.12
N MET A 277 -6.07 8.79 30.96
CA MET A 277 -4.64 8.52 30.74
C MET A 277 -3.99 9.34 29.61
N GLY A 278 -4.74 10.16 28.87
CA GLY A 278 -4.19 11.01 27.81
C GLY A 278 -3.67 10.23 26.60
N ARG A 279 -4.12 9.00 26.39
CA ARG A 279 -3.84 8.18 25.20
C ARG A 279 -5.08 8.21 24.30
N GLY A 280 -4.89 8.42 23.00
CA GLY A 280 -5.99 8.35 22.04
C GLY A 280 -6.74 7.00 22.12
N LEU A 281 -8.00 6.99 21.70
CA LEU A 281 -8.92 5.85 21.79
C LEU A 281 -8.34 4.58 21.14
N PHE A 282 -7.63 4.74 20.02
CA PHE A 282 -7.03 3.65 19.24
C PHE A 282 -5.55 3.40 19.58
N GLY A 283 -4.96 4.15 20.50
CA GLY A 283 -3.54 4.10 20.84
C GLY A 283 -3.01 2.69 21.15
N PRO A 284 -3.68 1.91 22.03
CA PRO A 284 -3.26 0.53 22.30
C PRO A 284 -3.27 -0.38 21.06
N ALA A 285 -4.26 -0.23 20.17
CA ALA A 285 -4.35 -1.01 18.94
C ALA A 285 -3.29 -0.57 17.92
N SER A 286 -3.03 0.74 17.82
CA SER A 286 -1.96 1.30 16.99
C SER A 286 -0.57 0.78 17.43
N GLU A 287 -0.27 0.83 18.73
CA GLU A 287 0.98 0.32 19.30
C GLU A 287 1.16 -1.19 19.04
N ALA A 288 0.09 -1.98 19.19
CA ALA A 288 0.11 -3.41 18.89
C ALA A 288 0.34 -3.68 17.40
N ALA A 289 -0.29 -2.91 16.50
CA ALA A 289 -0.15 -3.07 15.06
C ALA A 289 1.28 -2.71 14.60
N HIS A 290 1.85 -1.63 15.14
CA HIS A 290 3.24 -1.25 14.90
C HIS A 290 4.21 -2.35 15.38
N ARG A 291 3.96 -2.92 16.58
CA ARG A 291 4.73 -4.04 17.11
C ARG A 291 4.65 -5.28 16.20
N LEU A 292 3.47 -5.62 15.68
CA LEU A 292 3.32 -6.72 14.73
C LEU A 292 4.12 -6.49 13.44
N GLY A 293 4.08 -5.26 12.92
CA GLY A 293 4.89 -4.84 11.77
C GLY A 293 6.39 -5.06 11.98
N ALA A 294 6.91 -4.67 13.15
CA ALA A 294 8.30 -4.86 13.53
C ALA A 294 8.67 -6.35 13.74
N GLU A 295 7.78 -7.13 14.35
CA GLU A 295 7.96 -8.57 14.56
C GLU A 295 7.98 -9.34 13.23
N ALA A 296 7.13 -8.97 12.26
CA ALA A 296 7.16 -9.50 10.90
C ALA A 296 8.49 -9.20 10.19
N LYS A 297 9.05 -7.99 10.36
CA LYS A 297 10.37 -7.63 9.80
C LYS A 297 11.48 -8.47 10.42
N ALA A 298 11.46 -8.63 11.75
CA ALA A 298 12.42 -9.48 12.45
C ALA A 298 12.32 -10.95 12.00
N PHE A 299 11.10 -11.45 11.78
CA PHE A 299 10.86 -12.79 11.28
C PHE A 299 11.34 -12.97 9.82
N GLN A 300 11.18 -11.98 8.94
CA GLN A 300 11.75 -12.01 7.59
C GLN A 300 13.27 -12.22 7.60
N PHE A 301 14.00 -11.57 8.51
CA PHE A 301 15.44 -11.80 8.65
C PHE A 301 15.77 -13.19 9.20
N GLN A 302 14.92 -13.76 10.06
CA GLN A 302 15.07 -15.15 10.53
C GLN A 302 14.86 -16.13 9.38
N LEU A 303 13.85 -15.90 8.54
CA LEU A 303 13.59 -16.67 7.34
C LEU A 303 14.77 -16.60 6.36
N ALA A 304 15.33 -15.40 6.12
CA ALA A 304 16.53 -15.24 5.30
C ALA A 304 17.71 -16.07 5.83
N ARG A 305 17.93 -16.06 7.16
CA ARG A 305 18.96 -16.89 7.80
C ARG A 305 18.67 -18.38 7.67
N ALA A 306 17.41 -18.79 7.72
CA ALA A 306 17.00 -20.18 7.52
C ALA A 306 17.34 -20.67 6.11
N PHE A 307 17.08 -19.86 5.08
CA PHE A 307 17.52 -20.14 3.69
C PHE A 307 19.04 -20.22 3.57
N HIS A 308 19.78 -19.30 4.19
CA HIS A 308 21.24 -19.33 4.15
C HIS A 308 21.82 -20.58 4.83
N ARG A 309 21.25 -20.99 5.96
CA ARG A 309 21.65 -22.19 6.70
C ARG A 309 21.09 -23.49 6.12
N ARG A 310 20.11 -23.39 5.21
CA ARG A 310 19.31 -24.52 4.71
C ARG A 310 18.70 -25.37 5.83
N SER A 311 18.27 -24.72 6.91
CA SER A 311 17.63 -25.38 8.06
C SER A 311 16.41 -24.56 8.52
N ALA A 312 15.32 -25.27 8.77
CA ALA A 312 14.06 -24.71 9.26
C ALA A 312 13.96 -24.75 10.80
N ASP A 313 15.01 -25.17 11.50
CA ASP A 313 14.98 -25.42 12.93
C ASP A 313 14.59 -24.17 13.73
N GLY A 314 13.52 -24.32 14.53
CA GLY A 314 13.02 -23.25 15.39
C GLY A 314 12.41 -22.06 14.64
N LEU A 315 12.11 -22.18 13.34
CA LEU A 315 11.45 -21.13 12.57
C LEU A 315 9.97 -20.99 12.94
N THR A 316 9.23 -22.10 12.95
CA THR A 316 7.78 -22.12 13.22
C THR A 316 7.39 -21.51 14.58
N PRO A 317 8.04 -21.87 15.71
CA PRO A 317 7.67 -21.31 17.02
C PRO A 317 7.85 -19.79 17.12
N ARG A 318 8.62 -19.16 16.22
CA ARG A 318 8.78 -17.70 16.18
C ARG A 318 7.48 -16.98 15.82
N LEU A 319 6.59 -17.63 15.08
CA LEU A 319 5.31 -17.08 14.65
C LEU A 319 4.25 -17.07 15.77
N ASP A 320 4.44 -17.84 16.84
CA ASP A 320 3.51 -17.85 17.98
C ASP A 320 3.40 -16.46 18.63
N ARG A 321 4.52 -15.72 18.69
CA ARG A 321 4.52 -14.35 19.17
C ARG A 321 3.77 -13.40 18.24
N LEU A 322 3.97 -13.50 16.93
CA LEU A 322 3.24 -12.68 15.96
C LEU A 322 1.73 -12.98 16.02
N ALA A 323 1.36 -14.25 16.19
CA ALA A 323 -0.04 -14.64 16.33
C ALA A 323 -0.67 -14.05 17.60
N ALA A 324 0.04 -14.04 18.73
CA ALA A 324 -0.40 -13.36 19.94
C ALA A 324 -0.54 -11.85 19.74
N THR A 325 0.46 -11.19 19.15
CA THR A 325 0.38 -9.74 18.86
C THR A 325 -0.76 -9.41 17.90
N TYR A 326 -1.05 -10.25 16.90
CA TYR A 326 -2.23 -10.10 16.04
C TYR A 326 -3.52 -10.11 16.87
N ALA A 327 -3.67 -11.05 17.80
CA ALA A 327 -4.85 -11.09 18.67
C ALA A 327 -4.96 -9.81 19.52
N ASP A 328 -3.83 -9.33 20.08
CA ASP A 328 -3.80 -8.07 20.85
C ASP A 328 -4.29 -6.86 20.02
N VAL A 329 -3.97 -6.79 18.73
CA VAL A 329 -4.41 -5.71 17.83
C VAL A 329 -5.94 -5.67 17.77
N PHE A 330 -6.57 -6.82 17.49
CA PHE A 330 -8.01 -6.91 17.31
C PHE A 330 -8.75 -6.76 18.64
N ASP A 331 -8.25 -7.34 19.72
CA ASP A 331 -8.82 -7.18 21.06
C ASP A 331 -8.78 -5.71 21.52
N ALA A 332 -7.68 -5.00 21.24
CA ALA A 332 -7.57 -3.57 21.55
C ALA A 332 -8.47 -2.71 20.67
N LEU A 333 -8.58 -3.06 19.39
CA LEU A 333 -9.45 -2.36 18.44
C LEU A 333 -10.93 -2.54 18.81
N ASP A 334 -11.37 -3.74 19.16
CA ASP A 334 -12.76 -4.02 19.51
C ASP A 334 -13.17 -3.23 20.77
N ARG A 335 -12.30 -3.22 21.80
CA ARG A 335 -12.50 -2.38 22.99
C ARG A 335 -12.59 -0.88 22.68
N ALA A 336 -11.85 -0.42 21.66
CA ALA A 336 -11.90 0.97 21.22
C ALA A 336 -13.22 1.27 20.50
N LEU A 337 -13.62 0.40 19.57
CA LEU A 337 -14.85 0.55 18.79
C LEU A 337 -16.12 0.47 19.64
N ASP A 338 -16.14 -0.34 20.70
CA ASP A 338 -17.26 -0.43 21.66
C ASP A 338 -17.51 0.87 22.43
N ARG A 339 -16.51 1.75 22.50
CA ARG A 339 -16.61 3.06 23.17
C ARG A 339 -17.00 4.20 22.23
N VAL A 340 -16.98 3.96 20.92
CA VAL A 340 -17.42 4.92 19.91
C VAL A 340 -18.95 4.84 19.81
N PRO A 341 -19.69 5.94 20.01
CA PRO A 341 -21.13 5.96 19.76
C PRO A 341 -21.48 5.47 18.35
N GLY A 342 -22.65 4.85 18.24
CA GLY A 342 -23.20 4.29 16.98
C GLY A 342 -23.50 5.34 15.94
#